data_AF-A0A0H2XDS2-F1
#
_entry.id   AF-A0A0H2XDS2-F1
#
_cell.length_a   1.000
_cell.length_b   1.000
_cell.length_c   1.000
_cell.angle_alpha   90.00
_cell.angle_beta   90.00
_cell.angle_gamma   90.00
#
_symmetry.space_group_name_H-M   'P 1'
#
loop_
_entity.id
_entity.type
_entity.pdbx_description
1 polymer ?
#
loop_
_entity_poly.entity_id
_entity_poly.type
_entity_poly.pdbx_seq_one_letter_code
_entity_poly.pdbx_strand_id
1 'polypeptide(L)'
;MEIVMKTPYQVQQELERLERLVPHIISDQGDRAEEILGFHVASLLGSAPASEHALIRERTAHMARMCRTGQAAARAPVRPLGMQPVAQPQWA
;
A
#
# COMPACT_ATOMS: atom_id res chain seq x y z
N MET A 1 -9.54 -13.18 -26.55
CA MET A 1 -8.66 -12.01 -26.34
C MET A 1 -7.25 -12.52 -26.22
N GLU A 2 -6.38 -12.18 -27.16
CA GLU A 2 -4.94 -12.41 -27.03
C GLU A 2 -4.41 -11.40 -26.01
N ILE A 3 -3.85 -11.88 -24.89
CA ILE A 3 -3.20 -11.00 -23.92
C ILE A 3 -1.85 -10.63 -24.52
N VAL A 4 -1.70 -9.38 -24.96
CA VAL A 4 -0.40 -8.87 -25.39
C VAL A 4 0.52 -8.89 -24.18
N MET A 5 1.50 -9.78 -24.21
CA MET A 5 2.48 -9.93 -23.14
C MET A 5 3.34 -8.67 -23.04
N LYS A 6 3.47 -8.13 -21.83
CA LYS A 6 4.38 -7.03 -21.53
C LYS A 6 5.82 -7.47 -21.75
N THR A 7 6.65 -6.57 -22.26
CA THR A 7 8.11 -6.78 -22.29
C THR A 7 8.70 -6.66 -20.88
N PRO A 8 9.89 -7.22 -20.61
CA PRO A 8 10.56 -7.03 -19.31
C PRO A 8 10.73 -5.55 -18.92
N TYR A 9 10.97 -4.68 -19.91
CA TYR A 9 11.03 -3.24 -19.69
C TYR A 9 9.69 -2.66 -19.23
N GLN A 10 8.59 -3.04 -19.88
CA GLN A 10 7.25 -2.62 -19.49
C GLN A 10 6.85 -3.15 -18.10
N VAL A 11 7.30 -4.35 -17.73
CA VAL A 11 7.11 -4.88 -16.37
C VAL A 11 7.83 -4.01 -15.34
N GLN A 12 9.09 -3.63 -15.60
CA GLN A 12 9.83 -2.72 -14.73
C GLN A 12 9.13 -1.36 -14.59
N GLN A 13 8.65 -0.78 -15.69
CA GLN A 13 7.89 0.48 -15.65
C GLN A 13 6.61 0.38 -14.80
N GLU A 14 5.87 -0.73 -14.90
CA GLU A 14 4.69 -0.95 -14.07
C GLU A 14 5.05 -1.11 -12.60
N LEU A 15 6.14 -1.81 -12.27
CA LEU A 15 6.61 -1.95 -10.89
C LEU A 15 7.01 -0.60 -10.29
N GLU A 16 7.71 0.24 -11.03
CA GLU A 16 8.03 1.61 -10.59
C GLU A 16 6.76 2.46 -10.43
N ARG A 17 5.80 2.33 -11.37
CA ARG A 17 4.52 3.03 -11.28
C ARG A 17 3.76 2.61 -10.02
N LEU A 18 3.73 1.32 -9.70
CA LEU A 18 3.10 0.81 -8.49
C LEU A 18 3.79 1.32 -7.23
N GLU A 19 5.11 1.38 -7.18
CA GLU A 19 5.84 1.93 -6.03
C GLU A 19 5.47 3.38 -5.75
N ARG A 20 5.39 4.21 -6.79
CA ARG A 20 4.98 5.61 -6.65
C ARG A 20 3.52 5.73 -6.20
N LEU A 21 2.67 4.78 -6.58
CA LEU A 21 1.25 4.81 -6.30
C LEU A 21 0.90 4.30 -4.88
N VAL A 22 1.68 3.37 -4.32
CA VAL A 22 1.37 2.73 -3.03
C VAL A 22 1.14 3.72 -1.88
N PRO A 23 1.96 4.77 -1.67
CA PRO A 23 1.70 5.76 -0.62
C PRO A 23 0.33 6.43 -0.75
N HIS A 24 -0.09 6.73 -1.99
CA HIS A 24 -1.40 7.32 -2.26
C HIS A 24 -2.54 6.34 -2.03
N ILE A 25 -2.39 5.08 -2.46
CA ILE A 25 -3.37 4.02 -2.16
C ILE A 25 -3.55 3.86 -0.65
N ILE A 26 -2.46 3.87 0.13
CA ILE A 26 -2.52 3.77 1.59
C ILE A 26 -3.28 4.95 2.19
N SER A 27 -2.96 6.17 1.75
CA SER A 27 -3.62 7.40 2.21
C SER A 27 -5.12 7.40 1.91
N ASP A 28 -5.48 7.05 0.67
CA ASP A 28 -6.84 7.24 0.16
C ASP A 28 -7.77 6.07 0.51
N GLN A 29 -7.22 4.86 0.65
CA GLN A 29 -8.00 3.62 0.72
C GLN A 29 -7.78 2.84 2.03
N GLY A 30 -6.81 3.24 2.86
CA GLY A 30 -6.62 2.70 4.21
C GLY A 30 -6.62 1.17 4.28
N ASP A 31 -7.64 0.61 4.93
CA ASP A 31 -7.83 -0.84 5.12
C ASP A 31 -7.96 -1.63 3.82
N ARG A 32 -8.39 -1.00 2.73
CA ARG A 32 -8.47 -1.63 1.39
C ARG A 32 -7.19 -1.54 0.57
N ALA A 33 -6.15 -0.87 1.07
CA ALA A 33 -4.92 -0.63 0.31
C ALA A 33 -4.25 -1.92 -0.20
N GLU A 34 -4.16 -2.94 0.65
CA GLU A 34 -3.57 -4.24 0.26
C GLU A 34 -4.40 -4.98 -0.79
N GLU A 35 -5.73 -4.92 -0.71
CA GLU A 35 -6.64 -5.53 -1.70
C GLU A 35 -6.44 -4.88 -3.08
N ILE A 36 -6.39 -3.55 -3.12
CA ILE A 36 -6.22 -2.77 -4.35
C ILE A 36 -4.85 -3.03 -4.97
N LEU A 37 -3.79 -3.05 -4.16
CA LEU A 37 -2.47 -3.46 -4.63
C LEU A 37 -2.51 -4.89 -5.20
N GLY A 38 -3.17 -5.83 -4.50
CA GLY A 38 -3.32 -7.21 -4.94
C GLY A 38 -3.95 -7.35 -6.33
N PHE A 39 -5.00 -6.56 -6.62
CA PHE A 39 -5.62 -6.51 -7.94
C PHE A 39 -4.63 -6.09 -9.04
N HIS A 40 -3.85 -5.04 -8.80
CA HIS A 40 -2.86 -4.57 -9.77
C HIS A 40 -1.73 -5.59 -9.98
N VAL A 41 -1.26 -6.23 -8.91
CA VAL A 41 -0.21 -7.25 -8.99
C VAL A 41 -0.70 -8.48 -9.74
N ALA A 42 -1.93 -8.94 -9.50
CA ALA A 42 -2.52 -10.06 -10.23
C ALA A 42 -2.65 -9.75 -11.74
N SER A 43 -3.07 -8.52 -12.07
CA SER A 43 -3.15 -8.05 -13.46
C SER A 43 -1.77 -8.00 -14.13
N LEU A 44 -0.75 -7.55 -13.41
CA LEU A 44 0.63 -7.52 -13.89
C LEU A 44 1.17 -8.93 -14.13
N LEU A 45 0.98 -9.85 -13.18
CA LEU A 45 1.36 -11.27 -13.35
C LEU A 45 0.65 -11.93 -14.53
N GLY A 46 -0.63 -11.64 -14.74
CA GLY A 46 -1.39 -12.17 -15.87
C GLY A 46 -0.96 -11.64 -17.25
N SER A 47 -0.17 -10.57 -17.29
CA SER A 47 0.33 -9.94 -18.52
C SER A 47 1.85 -9.90 -18.62
N ALA A 48 2.59 -10.54 -17.71
CA ALA A 48 4.05 -10.57 -17.68
C ALA A 48 4.60 -11.94 -18.13
N PRO A 49 5.78 -11.99 -18.76
CA PRO A 49 6.46 -13.24 -19.04
C PRO A 49 6.78 -13.97 -17.72
N ALA A 50 6.71 -15.30 -17.73
CA ALA A 50 6.95 -16.12 -16.53
C ALA A 50 8.34 -15.89 -15.91
N SER A 51 9.34 -15.52 -16.72
CA SER A 51 10.68 -15.14 -16.26
C SER A 51 10.68 -13.96 -15.29
N GLU A 52 9.69 -13.07 -15.39
CA GLU A 52 9.59 -11.86 -14.57
C GLU A 52 8.81 -12.09 -13.26
N HIS A 53 8.15 -13.24 -13.09
CA HIS A 53 7.28 -13.49 -11.94
C HIS A 53 8.02 -13.41 -10.61
N ALA A 54 9.27 -13.88 -10.55
CA ALA A 54 10.08 -13.81 -9.34
C ALA A 54 10.34 -12.35 -8.92
N LEU A 55 10.78 -11.52 -9.88
CA LEU A 55 11.01 -10.09 -9.68
C LEU A 55 9.73 -9.36 -9.24
N ILE A 56 8.61 -9.64 -9.91
CA ILE A 56 7.32 -9.03 -9.57
C ILE A 56 6.94 -9.36 -8.12
N ARG A 57 7.03 -10.64 -7.72
CA ARG A 57 6.69 -11.08 -6.35
C ARG A 57 7.60 -10.44 -5.31
N GLU A 58 8.91 -10.41 -5.56
CA GLU A 58 9.88 -9.81 -4.66
C GLU A 58 9.60 -8.32 -4.42
N ARG A 59 9.51 -7.54 -5.49
CA ARG A 59 9.26 -6.09 -5.46
C ARG A 59 7.93 -5.76 -4.78
N THR A 60 6.88 -6.50 -5.11
CA THR A 60 5.53 -6.24 -4.60
C THR A 60 5.32 -6.72 -3.16
N ALA A 61 6.11 -7.70 -2.69
CA ALA A 61 6.10 -8.11 -1.29
C ALA A 61 6.49 -6.95 -0.34
N HIS A 62 7.43 -6.10 -0.75
CA HIS A 62 7.76 -4.88 -0.01
C HIS A 62 6.56 -3.92 0.03
N MET A 63 5.94 -3.65 -1.11
CA MET A 63 4.75 -2.78 -1.21
C MET A 63 3.58 -3.28 -0.35
N ALA A 64 3.32 -4.59 -0.37
CA ALA A 64 2.27 -5.21 0.45
C ALA A 64 2.56 -5.05 1.96
N ARG A 65 3.83 -5.11 2.38
CA ARG A 65 4.21 -4.78 3.77
C ARG A 65 3.89 -3.32 4.10
N MET A 66 4.17 -2.37 3.19
CA MET A 66 3.83 -0.97 3.43
C MET A 66 2.32 -0.78 3.58
N CYS A 67 1.52 -1.44 2.72
CA CYS A 67 0.05 -1.43 2.86
C CYS A 67 -0.38 -1.90 4.25
N ARG A 68 0.08 -3.06 4.71
CA ARG A 68 -0.27 -3.59 6.04
C ARG A 68 0.17 -2.69 7.19
N THR A 69 1.35 -2.08 7.11
CA THR A 69 1.82 -1.13 8.12
C THR A 69 0.95 0.14 8.15
N GLY A 70 0.60 0.68 6.99
CA GLY A 70 -0.30 1.82 6.88
C GLY A 70 -1.69 1.53 7.44
N GLN A 71 -2.23 0.33 7.17
CA GLN A 71 -3.49 -0.15 7.74
C GLN A 71 -3.43 -0.26 9.27
N ALA A 72 -2.32 -0.79 9.81
CA ALA A 72 -2.12 -0.89 11.25
C ALA A 72 -2.06 0.49 11.91
N ALA A 73 -1.42 1.48 11.27
CA ALA A 73 -1.39 2.86 11.74
C ALA A 73 -2.77 3.53 11.71
N ALA A 74 -3.56 3.30 10.65
CA ALA A 74 -4.93 3.82 10.55
C ALA A 74 -5.88 3.21 11.58
N ARG A 75 -5.66 1.94 11.97
CA ARG A 75 -6.44 1.23 12.99
C ARG A 75 -5.97 1.48 14.42
N ALA A 76 -4.78 2.04 14.61
CA ALA A 76 -4.29 2.36 15.94
C ALA A 76 -5.27 3.35 16.58
N PRO A 77 -5.83 3.03 17.76
CA PRO A 77 -6.69 3.99 18.44
C PRO A 77 -5.88 5.26 18.64
N VAL A 78 -6.41 6.38 18.15
CA VAL A 78 -5.93 7.70 18.55
C VAL A 78 -6.18 7.75 20.05
N ARG A 79 -5.17 7.39 20.87
CA ARG A 79 -5.25 7.68 22.30
C ARG A 79 -5.52 9.16 22.36
N PRO A 80 -6.63 9.63 22.96
CA PRO A 80 -6.75 11.04 23.25
C PRO A 80 -5.51 11.36 24.08
N LEU A 81 -4.63 12.20 23.53
CA LEU A 81 -3.58 12.84 24.30
C LEU A 81 -4.31 13.44 25.49
N GLY A 82 -4.11 12.83 26.66
CA GLY A 82 -4.97 13.01 27.81
C GLY A 82 -5.19 14.50 28.03
N MET A 83 -6.45 14.91 28.09
CA MET A 83 -6.81 16.17 28.71
C MET A 83 -6.20 16.12 30.11
N GLN A 84 -5.09 16.83 30.30
CA GLN A 84 -4.60 17.14 31.62
C GLN A 84 -5.73 17.96 32.28
N PRO A 85 -6.24 17.56 33.46
CA PRO A 85 -7.20 18.38 34.17
C PRO A 85 -6.48 19.69 34.53
N VAL A 86 -6.82 20.77 33.85
CA VAL A 86 -6.50 22.12 34.32
C VAL A 86 -7.28 22.31 35.61
N ALA A 87 -6.59 22.17 36.73
CA ALA A 87 -7.11 22.60 38.02
C ALA A 87 -7.43 24.11 37.90
N GLN A 88 -8.71 24.45 37.88
CA GLN A 88 -9.15 25.84 37.98
C GLN A 88 -8.82 26.35 39.39
N PRO A 89 -8.13 27.48 39.56
CA PRO A 89 -7.99 28.09 40.85
C PRO A 89 -9.33 28.74 41.24
N GLN A 90 -10.00 28.18 42.24
CA GLN A 90 -11.10 28.87 42.93
C GLN A 90 -10.48 29.98 43.79
N TRP A 91 -10.83 31.23 43.49
CA TRP A 91 -10.56 32.36 44.38
C TRP A 91 -11.75 32.49 45.32
N ALA A 92 -11.49 32.44 46.63
CA ALA A 92 -12.44 32.72 47.70
C ALA A 92 -12.55 34.23 47.94
#